data_AF-A0A7G8EUC0-F1
#
_entry.id   AF-A0A7G8EUC0-F1
#
_cell.length_a   1.000
_cell.length_b   1.000
_cell.length_c   1.000
_cell.angle_alpha   90.00
_cell.angle_beta   90.00
_cell.angle_gamma   90.00
#
_symmetry.space_group_name_H-M   'P 1'
#
loop_
_entity.id
_entity.type
_entity.pdbx_description
1 polymer ?
#
loop_
_entity_poly.entity_id
_entity_poly.type
_entity_poly.pdbx_seq_one_letter_code
_entity_poly.pdbx_strand_id
1 'polypeptide(L)'
;MALDQLLTRLEICTDGPGFTPLNHQLNQLIRDAGLSHGVIHLTCLHTSCSLTINENADPRVLKDLAAWMDAVVPQDGFGPADADGRRRRYLHDDEGDDDMPAHIRTALTTQTMSLSVVEGQLLLGTWQAVYLWEHRASPHRRRLSCHLIGDLPNRATPMDQSPATERSSTAAMLQRRNASKLNDLVQARHVPEAWAEDGGIDTDVDLLIDRLHEISDQPQ
;
A
#
# COMPACT_ATOMS: atom_id res chain seq x y z
N MET A 1 -22.06 -17.04 -14.11
CA MET A 1 -22.18 -15.57 -13.91
C MET A 1 -21.20 -14.91 -14.84
N ALA A 2 -21.62 -13.88 -15.57
CA ALA A 2 -20.68 -13.05 -16.32
C ALA A 2 -19.92 -12.19 -15.30
N LEU A 3 -18.60 -12.11 -15.45
CA LEU A 3 -17.77 -11.23 -14.63
C LEU A 3 -17.92 -9.81 -15.17
N ASP A 4 -18.39 -8.90 -14.33
CA ASP A 4 -18.46 -7.49 -14.66
C ASP A 4 -17.11 -6.82 -14.41
N GLN A 5 -16.88 -5.70 -15.10
CA GLN A 5 -15.67 -4.91 -14.94
C GLN A 5 -15.94 -3.41 -14.91
N LEU A 6 -15.13 -2.70 -14.12
CA LEU A 6 -15.14 -1.24 -14.02
C LEU A 6 -13.70 -0.72 -14.05
N LEU A 7 -13.40 0.17 -14.99
CA LEU A 7 -12.14 0.91 -15.04
C LEU A 7 -12.38 2.33 -14.53
N THR A 8 -11.65 2.72 -13.49
CA THR A 8 -11.70 4.06 -12.91
C THR A 8 -10.29 4.54 -12.52
N ARG A 9 -10.18 5.73 -11.94
CA ARG A 9 -8.91 6.31 -11.49
C ARG A 9 -9.02 6.84 -10.08
N LEU A 10 -7.91 6.77 -9.36
CA LEU A 10 -7.72 7.37 -8.05
C LEU A 10 -6.60 8.40 -8.12
N GLU A 11 -6.85 9.61 -7.63
CA GLU A 11 -5.83 10.66 -7.48
C GLU A 11 -5.32 10.67 -6.04
N ILE A 12 -4.00 10.78 -5.88
CA ILE A 12 -3.32 10.80 -4.59
C ILE A 12 -2.40 12.02 -4.57
N CYS A 13 -2.49 12.82 -3.52
CA CYS A 13 -1.54 13.90 -3.29
C CYS A 13 -0.43 13.38 -2.37
N THR A 14 0.81 13.68 -2.71
CA THR A 14 2.01 13.36 -1.92
C THR A 14 2.68 14.68 -1.55
N ASP A 15 3.20 14.78 -0.33
CA ASP A 15 3.86 15.99 0.17
C ASP A 15 5.38 15.99 0.00
N GLY A 16 5.93 14.85 -0.46
CA GLY A 16 7.36 14.60 -0.57
C GLY A 16 7.65 13.10 -0.44
N PRO A 17 8.92 12.71 -0.25
CA PRO A 17 9.33 11.32 -0.31
C PRO A 17 8.77 10.56 0.88
N GLY A 18 8.28 9.35 0.64
CA GLY A 18 7.72 8.52 1.69
C GLY A 18 6.55 7.66 1.22
N PHE A 19 5.80 7.14 2.20
CA PHE A 19 4.76 6.14 1.99
C PHE A 19 3.40 6.74 2.29
N THR A 20 2.57 6.89 1.27
CA THR A 20 1.17 7.30 1.43
C THR A 20 0.28 6.06 1.51
N PRO A 21 -0.37 5.77 2.66
CA PRO A 21 -1.27 4.62 2.77
C PRO A 21 -2.51 4.81 1.88
N LEU A 22 -2.90 3.73 1.21
CA LEU A 22 -4.00 3.73 0.23
C LEU A 22 -5.23 2.92 0.67
N ASN A 23 -5.14 2.19 1.79
CA ASN A 23 -6.18 1.25 2.22
C ASN A 23 -7.57 1.89 2.30
N HIS A 24 -7.67 3.07 2.93
CA HIS A 24 -8.94 3.75 3.09
C HIS A 24 -9.54 4.16 1.74
N GLN A 25 -8.74 4.81 0.87
CA GLN A 25 -9.17 5.29 -0.44
C GLN A 25 -9.55 4.11 -1.37
N LEU A 26 -8.79 3.02 -1.35
CA LEU A 26 -9.06 1.83 -2.15
C LEU A 26 -10.34 1.11 -1.66
N ASN A 27 -10.49 0.91 -0.35
CA ASN A 27 -11.69 0.31 0.21
C ASN A 27 -12.93 1.17 -0.03
N GLN A 28 -12.80 2.50 0.03
CA GLN A 28 -13.90 3.40 -0.32
C GLN A 28 -14.28 3.26 -1.79
N LEU A 29 -13.30 3.25 -2.69
CA LEU A 29 -13.52 3.06 -4.13
C LEU A 29 -14.19 1.71 -4.45
N ILE A 30 -13.78 0.63 -3.78
CA ILE A 30 -14.38 -0.71 -3.90
C ILE A 30 -15.85 -0.69 -3.48
N ARG A 31 -16.15 -0.08 -2.33
CA ARG A 31 -17.53 0.06 -1.82
C ARG A 31 -18.40 0.89 -2.74
N ASP A 32 -17.89 2.03 -3.22
CA ASP A 32 -18.63 2.92 -4.13
C ASP A 32 -18.91 2.26 -5.49
N ALA A 33 -18.00 1.39 -5.94
CA ALA A 33 -18.21 0.57 -7.13
C ALA A 33 -19.21 -0.57 -6.91
N GLY A 34 -19.47 -0.96 -5.65
CA GLY A 34 -20.31 -2.09 -5.29
C GLY A 34 -19.67 -3.46 -5.54
N LEU A 35 -18.34 -3.53 -5.68
CA LEU A 35 -17.64 -4.80 -5.88
C LEU A 35 -17.66 -5.61 -4.59
N SER A 36 -18.40 -6.72 -4.56
CA SER A 36 -18.49 -7.57 -3.36
C SER A 36 -17.36 -8.59 -3.28
N HIS A 37 -17.11 -9.34 -4.36
CA HIS A 37 -16.04 -10.34 -4.47
C HIS A 37 -15.37 -10.23 -5.82
N GLY A 38 -14.03 -10.30 -5.85
CA GLY A 38 -13.29 -10.23 -7.11
C GLY A 38 -11.85 -9.77 -6.92
N VAL A 39 -11.36 -8.99 -7.88
CA VAL A 39 -10.01 -8.44 -7.90
C VAL A 39 -10.05 -6.97 -8.27
N ILE A 40 -9.18 -6.18 -7.64
CA ILE A 40 -8.81 -4.84 -8.10
C ILE A 40 -7.37 -4.90 -8.62
N HIS A 41 -7.17 -4.52 -9.88
CA HIS A 41 -5.87 -4.31 -10.48
C HIS A 41 -5.51 -2.83 -10.49
N LEU A 42 -4.37 -2.50 -9.89
CA LEU A 42 -3.82 -1.16 -9.79
C LEU A 42 -2.68 -1.00 -10.77
N THR A 43 -2.65 0.14 -11.47
CA THR A 43 -1.50 0.57 -12.28
C THR A 43 -1.10 1.99 -11.88
N CYS A 44 0.13 2.17 -11.40
CA CYS A 44 0.74 3.48 -11.21
C CYS A 44 1.01 4.12 -12.57
N LEU A 45 0.38 5.26 -12.85
CA LEU A 45 0.51 5.96 -14.13
C LEU A 45 1.69 6.95 -14.14
N HIS A 46 2.77 6.62 -13.42
CA HIS A 46 3.94 7.46 -13.18
C HIS A 46 5.22 6.62 -13.14
N THR A 47 6.34 7.24 -13.49
CA THR A 47 7.67 6.60 -13.53
C THR A 47 8.58 7.03 -12.39
N SER A 48 8.11 7.92 -11.52
CA SER A 48 8.87 8.47 -10.38
C SER A 48 8.19 8.23 -9.02
N CYS A 49 7.20 7.35 -8.98
CA CYS A 49 6.61 6.80 -7.75
C CYS A 49 6.16 5.36 -8.01
N SER A 50 6.06 4.55 -6.97
CA SER A 50 5.68 3.14 -7.08
C SER A 50 4.62 2.72 -6.08
N LEU A 51 4.22 1.46 -6.13
CA LEU A 51 3.34 0.80 -5.18
C LEU A 51 4.13 -0.21 -4.35
N THR A 52 3.69 -0.46 -3.13
CA THR A 52 4.21 -1.54 -2.29
C THR A 52 3.16 -2.05 -1.31
N ILE A 53 3.30 -3.29 -0.85
CA ILE A 53 2.57 -3.81 0.31
C ILE A 53 3.59 -4.08 1.40
N ASN A 54 3.40 -3.51 2.58
CA ASN A 54 4.30 -3.72 3.69
C ASN A 54 3.58 -3.57 5.04
N GLU A 55 4.35 -3.71 6.12
CA GLU A 55 3.90 -3.54 7.49
C GLU A 55 3.29 -2.15 7.71
N ASN A 56 2.23 -2.10 8.53
CA ASN A 56 1.55 -0.87 8.94
C ASN A 56 1.47 -0.68 10.46
N ALA A 57 2.07 -1.59 11.23
CA ALA A 57 2.09 -1.52 12.68
C ALA A 57 3.33 -0.76 13.18
N ASP A 58 4.51 -1.18 12.76
CA ASP A 58 5.76 -0.54 13.14
C ASP A 58 6.23 0.47 12.07
N PRO A 59 6.25 1.78 12.36
CA PRO A 59 6.74 2.78 11.41
C PRO A 59 8.24 2.64 11.08
N ARG A 60 9.02 1.93 11.91
CA ARG A 60 10.45 1.66 11.65
C ARG A 60 10.66 0.88 10.36
N VAL A 61 9.75 -0.03 10.01
CA VAL A 61 9.84 -0.82 8.77
C VAL A 61 9.89 0.08 7.53
N LEU A 62 9.04 1.11 7.50
CA LEU A 62 9.02 2.07 6.38
C LEU A 62 10.25 2.99 6.39
N LYS A 63 10.73 3.39 7.57
CA LYS A 63 11.96 4.18 7.71
C LYS A 63 13.20 3.43 7.21
N ASP A 64 13.35 2.17 7.60
CA ASP A 64 14.47 1.32 7.18
C ASP A 64 14.40 1.00 5.68
N LEU A 65 13.19 0.79 5.16
CA LEU A 65 12.99 0.58 3.73
C LEU A 65 13.37 1.83 2.90
N ALA A 66 13.03 3.02 3.38
CA ALA A 66 13.47 4.29 2.78
C ALA A 66 15.00 4.45 2.85
N ALA A 67 15.60 4.26 4.03
CA ALA A 67 17.04 4.39 4.23
C ALA A 67 17.84 3.39 3.38
N TRP A 68 17.35 2.16 3.25
CA TRP A 68 17.94 1.15 2.37
C TRP A 68 17.87 1.58 0.90
N MET A 69 16.73 2.11 0.46
CA MET A 69 16.57 2.60 -0.91
C MET A 69 17.48 3.80 -1.20
N ASP A 70 17.67 4.71 -0.23
CA ASP A 70 18.62 5.82 -0.33
C ASP A 70 20.08 5.34 -0.45
N ALA A 71 20.44 4.26 0.22
CA ALA A 71 21.78 3.67 0.13
C ALA A 71 22.02 2.97 -1.22
N VAL A 72 21.02 2.30 -1.77
CA VAL A 72 21.12 1.53 -3.03
C VAL A 72 20.96 2.42 -4.26
N VAL A 73 20.12 3.45 -4.17
CA VAL A 73 19.86 4.42 -5.24
C VAL A 73 20.06 5.84 -4.69
N PRO A 74 21.33 6.26 -4.52
CA PRO A 74 21.65 7.59 -4.00
C PRO A 74 21.15 8.69 -4.93
N GLN A 75 20.76 9.85 -4.38
CA GLN A 75 20.43 11.00 -5.20
C GLN A 75 21.67 11.73 -5.75
N ASP A 76 22.80 11.62 -5.04
CA ASP A 76 24.06 12.29 -5.39
C ASP A 76 24.84 11.61 -6.54
N GLY A 77 24.36 10.45 -7.04
CA GLY A 77 24.90 9.75 -8.20
C GLY A 77 25.06 8.25 -7.99
N PHE A 78 25.84 7.60 -8.86
CA PHE A 78 26.04 6.16 -8.86
C PHE A 78 27.50 5.73 -8.74
N GLY A 79 27.69 4.48 -8.30
CA GLY A 79 29.01 3.90 -8.05
C GLY A 79 29.62 4.39 -6.74
N PRO A 80 30.83 3.91 -6.40
CA PRO A 80 31.52 4.34 -5.19
C PRO A 80 31.83 5.83 -5.25
N ALA A 81 31.79 6.49 -4.08
CA ALA A 81 32.32 7.83 -3.94
C ALA A 81 33.84 7.83 -4.18
N ASP A 82 34.34 8.88 -4.80
CA ASP A 82 35.78 9.13 -4.94
C ASP A 82 36.41 9.61 -3.62
N ALA A 83 37.70 9.96 -3.66
CA ALA A 83 38.45 10.43 -2.49
C ALA A 83 37.88 11.73 -1.89
N ASP A 84 37.13 12.51 -2.67
CA ASP A 84 36.50 13.77 -2.26
C ASP A 84 35.03 13.57 -1.85
N GLY A 85 34.56 12.31 -1.78
CA GLY A 85 33.19 11.98 -1.40
C GLY A 85 32.16 12.16 -2.52
N ARG A 86 32.58 12.34 -3.78
CA ARG A 86 31.67 12.58 -4.90
C ARG A 86 31.38 11.32 -5.67
N ARG A 87 30.13 11.17 -6.14
CA ARG A 87 29.73 10.09 -7.04
C ARG A 87 29.69 10.56 -8.49
N ARG A 88 29.62 9.60 -9.42
CA ARG A 88 29.32 9.90 -10.82
C ARG A 88 27.85 10.30 -10.92
N ARG A 89 27.61 11.52 -11.41
CA ARG A 89 26.26 12.05 -11.60
C ARG A 89 25.47 11.23 -12.62
N TYR A 90 24.17 11.11 -12.37
CA TYR A 90 23.25 10.62 -13.39
C TYR A 90 23.18 11.61 -14.55
N LEU A 91 22.92 11.10 -15.76
CA LEU A 91 22.79 11.93 -16.95
C LEU A 91 21.39 12.57 -17.07
N HIS A 92 20.39 11.99 -16.42
CA HIS A 92 19.01 12.47 -16.44
C HIS A 92 18.71 13.16 -15.11
N ASP A 93 18.91 14.47 -15.07
CA ASP A 93 18.66 15.32 -13.91
C ASP A 93 17.88 16.58 -14.30
N ASP A 94 17.10 16.49 -15.39
CA ASP A 94 16.33 17.60 -15.96
C ASP A 94 15.30 18.17 -14.97
N GLU A 95 14.77 17.31 -14.08
CA GLU A 95 13.86 17.71 -13.01
C GLU A 95 14.51 17.76 -11.61
N GLY A 96 15.85 17.72 -11.53
CA GLY A 96 16.63 17.80 -10.30
C GLY A 96 17.37 16.52 -9.93
N ASP A 97 18.11 16.57 -8.82
CA ASP A 97 19.00 15.50 -8.36
C ASP A 97 18.26 14.19 -8.03
N ASP A 98 16.95 14.25 -7.77
CA ASP A 98 16.10 13.09 -7.45
C ASP A 98 15.40 12.47 -8.68
N ASP A 99 15.59 13.03 -9.88
CA ASP A 99 14.90 12.63 -11.11
C ASP A 99 15.25 11.19 -11.53
N MET A 100 16.47 10.95 -12.04
CA MET A 100 16.91 9.58 -12.37
C MET A 100 16.82 8.59 -11.19
N PRO A 101 17.18 8.94 -9.94
CA PRO A 101 16.97 8.05 -8.80
C PRO A 101 15.51 7.59 -8.68
N ALA A 102 14.53 8.48 -8.80
CA ALA A 102 13.11 8.11 -8.71
C ALA A 102 12.70 7.11 -9.81
N HIS A 103 13.26 7.23 -11.01
CA HIS A 103 13.08 6.26 -12.10
C HIS A 103 13.65 4.88 -11.74
N ILE A 104 14.87 4.83 -11.18
CA ILE A 104 15.50 3.56 -10.77
C ILE A 104 14.70 2.91 -9.63
N ARG A 105 14.33 3.68 -8.61
CA ARG A 105 13.52 3.18 -7.47
C ARG A 105 12.18 2.62 -7.95
N THR A 106 11.54 3.29 -8.91
CA THR A 106 10.30 2.79 -9.52
C THR A 106 10.52 1.48 -10.28
N ALA A 107 11.63 1.35 -11.02
CA ALA A 107 11.98 0.14 -11.76
C ALA A 107 12.36 -1.06 -10.85
N LEU A 108 12.91 -0.79 -9.66
CA LEU A 108 13.28 -1.82 -8.67
C LEU A 108 12.09 -2.29 -7.81
N THR A 109 10.99 -1.54 -7.83
CA THR A 109 9.79 -1.81 -7.02
C THR A 109 8.64 -2.23 -7.92
N THR A 110 7.40 -1.84 -7.58
CA THR A 110 6.20 -2.35 -8.24
C THR A 110 5.41 -1.20 -8.84
N GLN A 111 5.12 -1.25 -10.14
CA GLN A 111 4.20 -0.29 -10.78
C GLN A 111 2.75 -0.82 -10.86
N THR A 112 2.55 -2.13 -10.78
CA THR A 112 1.24 -2.77 -10.92
C THR A 112 0.99 -3.78 -9.82
N MET A 113 -0.23 -3.84 -9.30
CA MET A 113 -0.58 -4.75 -8.21
C MET A 113 -2.01 -5.25 -8.37
N SER A 114 -2.22 -6.56 -8.24
CA SER A 114 -3.56 -7.15 -8.23
C SER A 114 -3.89 -7.65 -6.83
N LEU A 115 -5.00 -7.19 -6.27
CA LEU A 115 -5.44 -7.50 -4.91
C LEU A 115 -6.82 -8.14 -4.94
N SER A 116 -6.99 -9.18 -4.12
CA SER A 116 -8.30 -9.81 -3.93
C SER A 116 -9.23 -8.90 -3.14
N VAL A 117 -10.51 -8.96 -3.47
CA VAL A 117 -11.59 -8.25 -2.79
C VAL A 117 -12.59 -9.28 -2.27
N VAL A 118 -12.96 -9.17 -1.00
CA VAL A 118 -13.94 -10.03 -0.33
C VAL A 118 -14.83 -9.16 0.54
N GLU A 119 -16.14 -9.39 0.49
CA GLU A 119 -17.14 -8.64 1.27
C GLU A 119 -17.00 -7.11 1.13
N GLY A 120 -16.62 -6.61 -0.06
CA GLY A 120 -16.49 -5.18 -0.33
C GLY A 120 -15.24 -4.50 0.21
N GLN A 121 -14.21 -5.28 0.58
CA GLN A 121 -12.93 -4.76 1.09
C GLN A 121 -11.75 -5.52 0.50
N LEU A 122 -10.57 -4.89 0.49
CA LEU A 122 -9.32 -5.55 0.19
C LEU A 122 -9.06 -6.71 1.16
N LEU A 123 -8.74 -7.88 0.62
CA LEU A 123 -8.26 -9.01 1.40
C LEU A 123 -6.74 -8.86 1.60
N LEU A 124 -6.37 -8.36 2.78
CA LEU A 124 -4.99 -8.15 3.22
C LEU A 124 -4.72 -8.96 4.49
N GLY A 125 -3.45 -9.35 4.70
CA GLY A 125 -3.01 -9.85 6.00
C GLY A 125 -3.13 -8.78 7.09
N THR A 126 -3.12 -9.19 8.35
CA THR A 126 -3.26 -8.33 9.54
C THR A 126 -2.34 -7.12 9.49
N TRP A 127 -1.10 -7.35 9.09
CA TRP A 127 -0.02 -6.36 9.08
C TRP A 127 0.16 -5.66 7.74
N GLN A 128 -0.69 -5.94 6.75
CA GLN A 128 -0.48 -5.44 5.40
C GLN A 128 -1.24 -4.15 5.15
N ALA A 129 -0.52 -3.13 4.69
CA ALA A 129 -1.10 -1.98 4.01
C ALA A 129 -0.51 -1.81 2.61
N VAL A 130 -1.33 -1.26 1.72
CA VAL A 130 -0.94 -0.84 0.37
C VAL A 130 -0.51 0.61 0.45
N TYR A 131 0.69 0.90 -0.07
CA TYR A 131 1.25 2.25 -0.08
C TYR A 131 1.54 2.69 -1.52
N LEU A 132 1.36 3.98 -1.77
CA LEU A 132 2.10 4.67 -2.82
C LEU A 132 3.42 5.14 -2.21
N TRP A 133 4.54 4.73 -2.81
CA TRP A 133 5.87 5.16 -2.43
C TRP A 133 6.33 6.29 -3.33
N GLU A 134 6.34 7.50 -2.79
CA GLU A 134 6.84 8.71 -3.45
C GLU A 134 8.36 8.75 -3.35
N HIS A 135 9.02 8.92 -4.50
CA HIS A 135 10.48 8.98 -4.59
C HIS A 135 11.00 10.40 -4.83
N ARG A 136 10.10 11.34 -5.16
CA ARG A 136 10.44 12.75 -5.41
C ARG A 136 10.36 13.57 -4.13
N ALA A 137 11.23 14.56 -4.04
CA ALA A 137 11.36 15.48 -2.92
C ALA A 137 10.19 16.46 -2.84
N SER A 138 9.67 16.91 -3.99
CA SER A 138 8.57 17.87 -4.07
C SER A 138 7.19 17.21 -3.98
N PRO A 139 6.16 17.95 -3.54
CA PRO A 139 4.78 17.48 -3.61
C PRO A 139 4.32 17.14 -5.04
N HIS A 140 3.58 16.05 -5.21
CA HIS A 140 3.01 15.66 -6.50
C HIS A 140 1.55 15.23 -6.41
N ARG A 141 0.88 15.26 -7.57
CA ARG A 141 -0.44 14.63 -7.78
C ARG A 141 -0.26 13.36 -8.59
N ARG A 142 -0.34 12.23 -7.91
CA ARG A 142 -0.20 10.89 -8.48
C ARG A 142 -1.56 10.33 -8.90
N ARG A 143 -1.53 9.41 -9.85
CA ARG A 143 -2.71 8.81 -10.48
C ARG A 143 -2.53 7.31 -10.56
N LEU A 144 -3.50 6.59 -10.03
CA LEU A 144 -3.60 5.15 -10.15
C LEU A 144 -4.78 4.82 -11.07
N SER A 145 -4.57 3.94 -12.04
CA SER A 145 -5.64 3.27 -12.75
C SER A 145 -6.13 2.11 -11.89
N CYS A 146 -7.43 2.02 -11.66
CA CYS A 146 -8.06 0.98 -10.86
C CYS A 146 -9.03 0.19 -11.73
N HIS A 147 -8.73 -1.07 -12.00
CA HIS A 147 -9.57 -1.97 -12.78
C HIS A 147 -10.17 -3.03 -11.86
N LEU A 148 -11.47 -2.90 -11.62
CA LEU A 148 -12.25 -3.78 -10.75
C LEU A 148 -12.92 -4.83 -11.61
N ILE A 149 -12.81 -6.09 -11.21
CA ILE A 149 -13.26 -7.25 -11.97
C ILE A 149 -13.88 -8.23 -10.97
N GLY A 150 -15.19 -8.51 -11.10
CA GLY A 150 -15.87 -9.45 -10.21
C GLY A 150 -17.37 -9.24 -10.10
N ASP A 151 -17.91 -9.55 -8.92
CA ASP A 151 -19.32 -9.43 -8.56
C ASP A 151 -19.69 -7.98 -8.28
N LEU A 152 -19.89 -7.22 -9.36
CA LEU A 152 -20.37 -5.84 -9.36
C LEU A 152 -21.90 -5.81 -9.52
N PRO A 153 -22.56 -4.72 -9.11
CA PRO A 153 -23.97 -4.52 -9.42
C PRO A 153 -24.13 -4.39 -10.93
N ASN A 154 -24.90 -5.30 -11.52
CA ASN A 154 -25.20 -5.33 -12.96
C ASN A 154 -25.75 -3.97 -13.41
N ARG A 155 -25.00 -3.24 -14.25
CA ARG A 155 -25.41 -1.92 -14.76
C ARG A 155 -26.50 -2.00 -15.86
N ALA A 156 -27.02 -3.19 -16.18
CA ALA A 156 -28.18 -3.34 -17.06
C ALA A 156 -29.18 -4.41 -16.58
N THR A 157 -30.41 -3.96 -16.31
CA THR A 157 -31.72 -4.65 -16.23
C THR A 157 -32.28 -4.93 -14.80
N PRO A 158 -33.59 -4.65 -14.51
CA PRO A 158 -34.15 -4.69 -13.17
C PRO A 158 -34.44 -6.12 -12.67
N MET A 159 -34.18 -6.32 -11.36
CA MET A 159 -34.66 -7.37 -10.46
C MET A 159 -35.04 -8.74 -11.06
N ASP A 160 -34.16 -9.71 -10.83
CA ASP A 160 -34.59 -11.03 -10.40
C ASP A 160 -33.78 -11.41 -9.15
N GLN A 161 -34.47 -11.56 -8.02
CA GLN A 161 -33.88 -11.94 -6.74
C GLN A 161 -34.05 -13.45 -6.57
N SER A 162 -32.95 -14.18 -6.57
CA SER A 162 -32.88 -15.51 -5.95
C SER A 162 -31.55 -15.65 -5.20
N PRO A 163 -31.57 -15.98 -3.90
CA PRO A 163 -30.34 -16.07 -3.13
C PRO A 163 -29.68 -17.43 -3.35
N ALA A 164 -28.44 -17.42 -3.84
CA ALA A 164 -27.55 -18.57 -3.72
C ALA A 164 -26.81 -18.44 -2.39
N THR A 165 -27.15 -19.30 -1.42
CA THR A 165 -26.43 -19.42 -0.15
C THR A 165 -25.13 -20.19 -0.33
N GLU A 166 -23.99 -19.50 -0.28
CA GLU A 166 -22.69 -20.13 -0.08
C GLU A 166 -22.42 -20.35 1.42
N ARG A 167 -22.05 -21.59 1.78
CA ARG A 167 -21.69 -21.97 3.16
C ARG A 167 -20.19 -21.71 3.38
N SER A 168 -19.86 -20.55 3.93
CA SER A 168 -18.58 -20.33 4.60
C SER A 168 -18.65 -20.93 6.02
N SER A 169 -17.58 -21.59 6.49
CA SER A 169 -17.56 -22.15 7.84
C SER A 169 -17.53 -21.03 8.88
N THR A 170 -18.27 -21.19 9.97
CA THR A 170 -18.39 -20.18 11.04
C THR A 170 -17.02 -19.80 11.64
N ALA A 171 -16.08 -20.75 11.67
CA ALA A 171 -14.70 -20.53 12.10
C ALA A 171 -13.92 -19.62 11.14
N ALA A 172 -14.03 -19.81 9.83
CA ALA A 172 -13.39 -18.94 8.83
C ALA A 172 -13.99 -17.52 8.86
N MET A 173 -15.30 -17.39 9.09
CA MET A 173 -15.95 -16.09 9.28
C MET A 173 -15.49 -15.38 10.55
N LEU A 174 -15.33 -16.10 11.67
CA LEU A 174 -14.84 -15.54 12.94
C LEU A 174 -13.37 -15.12 12.84
N GLN A 175 -12.52 -15.93 12.22
CA GLN A 175 -11.12 -15.59 11.97
C GLN A 175 -10.99 -14.35 11.08
N ARG A 176 -11.73 -14.29 9.96
CA ARG A 176 -11.76 -13.10 9.09
C ARG A 176 -12.25 -11.86 9.80
N ARG A 177 -13.32 -11.96 10.61
CA ARG A 177 -13.82 -10.84 11.42
C ARG A 177 -12.80 -10.34 12.44
N ASN A 178 -12.07 -11.23 13.08
CA ASN A 178 -11.06 -10.85 14.08
C ASN A 178 -9.83 -10.22 13.41
N ALA A 179 -9.34 -10.79 12.31
CA ALA A 179 -8.24 -10.22 11.53
C ALA A 179 -8.61 -8.86 10.91
N SER A 180 -9.83 -8.71 10.39
CA SER A 180 -10.34 -7.43 9.88
C SER A 180 -10.42 -6.37 10.98
N LYS A 181 -11.00 -6.69 12.15
CA LYS A 181 -11.02 -5.76 13.29
C LYS A 181 -9.63 -5.36 13.76
N LEU A 182 -8.68 -6.29 13.78
CA LEU A 182 -7.32 -6.01 14.18
C LEU A 182 -6.62 -5.13 13.15
N ASN A 183 -6.76 -5.43 11.85
CA ASN A 183 -6.24 -4.59 10.79
C ASN A 183 -6.82 -3.17 10.89
N ASP A 184 -8.14 -3.02 11.06
CA ASP A 184 -8.79 -1.71 11.25
C ASP A 184 -8.18 -0.92 12.42
N LEU A 185 -7.87 -1.58 13.54
CA LEU A 185 -7.20 -0.96 14.69
C LEU A 185 -5.76 -0.54 14.39
N VAL A 186 -4.99 -1.37 13.67
CA VAL A 186 -3.61 -1.04 13.28
C VAL A 186 -3.62 0.15 12.30
N GLN A 187 -4.51 0.14 11.30
CA GLN A 187 -4.68 1.27 10.36
C GLN A 187 -5.07 2.56 11.08
N ALA A 188 -5.93 2.50 12.10
CA ALA A 188 -6.36 3.66 12.87
C ALA A 188 -5.26 4.26 13.77
N ARG A 189 -4.18 3.50 14.05
CA ARG A 189 -3.11 3.89 14.98
C ARG A 189 -1.89 4.51 14.28
N HIS A 190 -1.91 4.75 12.97
CA HIS A 190 -0.73 5.26 12.27
C HIS A 190 -0.28 6.64 12.83
N VAL A 191 0.77 6.65 13.67
CA VAL A 191 1.43 7.86 14.19
C VAL A 191 2.83 7.96 13.55
N PRO A 192 3.02 8.83 12.53
CA PRO A 192 4.26 8.86 11.74
C PRO A 192 5.53 9.20 12.55
N GLU A 193 5.40 9.99 13.63
CA GLU A 193 6.54 10.59 14.35
C GLU A 193 6.81 10.02 15.75
N ALA A 194 6.02 9.07 16.25
CA ALA A 194 6.09 8.61 17.65
C ALA A 194 7.53 8.26 18.10
N TRP A 195 8.26 7.50 17.29
CA TRP A 195 9.63 7.09 17.59
C TRP A 195 10.63 8.25 17.77
N ALA A 196 10.44 9.37 17.07
CA ALA A 196 11.32 10.53 17.19
C ALA A 196 11.06 11.29 18.50
N GLU A 197 9.83 11.26 19.01
CA GLU A 197 9.45 11.81 20.31
C GLU A 197 9.97 10.96 21.48
N ASP A 198 10.08 9.64 21.28
CA ASP A 198 10.41 8.68 22.35
C ASP A 198 11.91 8.36 22.50
N GLY A 199 12.78 9.00 21.71
CA GLY A 199 14.24 8.93 21.88
C GLY A 199 14.90 7.59 21.55
N GLY A 200 14.21 6.71 20.82
CA GLY A 200 14.74 5.43 20.34
C GLY A 200 14.77 4.29 21.38
N ILE A 201 13.94 4.38 22.43
CA ILE A 201 13.73 3.31 23.41
C ILE A 201 12.44 2.57 23.02
N ASP A 202 12.44 1.23 23.08
CA ASP A 202 11.20 0.45 22.88
C ASP A 202 10.16 0.89 23.91
N THR A 203 9.03 1.36 23.38
CA THR A 203 7.92 1.91 24.15
C THR A 203 6.90 0.83 24.49
N ASP A 204 5.95 1.16 25.37
CA ASP A 204 4.76 0.34 25.58
C ASP A 204 3.98 0.08 24.28
N VAL A 205 4.14 0.93 23.26
CA VAL A 205 3.54 0.75 21.93
C VAL A 205 4.23 -0.38 21.16
N ASP A 206 5.56 -0.41 21.16
CA ASP A 206 6.37 -1.43 20.49
C ASP A 206 6.12 -2.80 21.12
N LEU A 207 6.14 -2.86 22.46
CA LEU A 207 5.78 -4.07 23.20
C LEU A 207 4.34 -4.54 22.92
N LEU A 208 3.42 -3.60 22.65
CA LEU A 208 2.06 -3.95 22.27
C LEU A 208 1.99 -4.47 20.83
N ILE A 209 2.77 -3.92 19.91
CA ILE A 209 2.90 -4.44 18.54
C ILE A 209 3.46 -5.86 18.57
N ASP A 210 4.53 -6.11 19.32
CA ASP A 210 5.12 -7.44 19.51
C ASP A 210 4.09 -8.42 20.09
N ARG A 211 3.34 -8.00 21.12
CA ARG A 211 2.24 -8.80 21.68
C ARG A 211 1.15 -9.09 20.67
N LEU A 212 0.80 -8.14 19.82
CA LEU A 212 -0.22 -8.36 18.80
C LEU A 212 0.29 -9.30 17.69
N HIS A 213 1.57 -9.22 17.32
CA HIS A 213 2.23 -10.19 16.43
C HIS A 213 2.12 -11.60 17.01
N GLU A 214 2.50 -11.80 18.28
CA GLU A 214 2.37 -13.08 18.99
C GLU A 214 0.93 -13.62 18.95
N ILE A 215 -0.07 -12.76 19.18
CA ILE A 215 -1.49 -13.14 19.18
C ILE A 215 -1.95 -13.53 17.75
N SER A 216 -1.47 -12.84 16.73
CA SER A 216 -1.81 -13.14 15.34
C SER A 216 -1.20 -14.46 14.83
N ASP A 217 -0.07 -14.87 15.39
CA ASP A 217 0.67 -16.07 15.01
C ASP A 217 0.29 -17.33 15.81
N GLN A 218 -0.55 -17.23 16.85
CA GLN A 218 -1.00 -18.40 17.58
C GLN A 218 -1.85 -19.31 16.68
N PRO A 219 -1.45 -20.59 16.47
CA PRO A 219 -2.28 -21.54 15.75
C PRO A 219 -3.60 -21.72 16.51
N GLN A 220 -4.72 -21.51 15.82
CA GLN A 220 -6.05 -21.80 16.33
C GLN A 220 -6.34 -23.31 16.31
#